data_AF-A0A7C1KXL6-F1
#
_entry.id   AF-A0A7C1KXL6-F1
#
_cell.length_a   1.000
_cell.length_b   1.000
_cell.length_c   1.000
_cell.angle_alpha   90.00
_cell.angle_beta   90.00
_cell.angle_gamma   90.00
#
_symmetry.space_group_name_H-M   'P 1'
#
loop_
_entity.id
_entity.type
_entity.pdbx_description
1 polymer ?
#
loop_
_entity_poly.entity_id
_entity_poly.type
_entity_poly.pdbx_seq_one_letter_code
_entity_poly.pdbx_strand_id
1 'polypeptide(L)'
;MSLNPFRMGKKWNLLIIGVIVAFTLMLSGSIVEDVAADEIIINQVPISGTLQFWVNPGMYFQKFGSTTMYQKSFQIWFSDKEEQGTDLDAAINVVFNDGGNGWISGSIRIMFPLDAQHLRLIHTTFGSMDNLVHELVKPTVTKVVFSTGPLMNSYESYAAKKNDFIRYIEDQLRHGIYRTVSRQKTIHDEFTGKPKVITVAELDTSATAPGGLAR
;
A
#
# COMPACT_ATOMS: atom_id res chain seq x y z
N MET A 1 62.05 -38.56 11.09
CA MET A 1 61.43 -37.34 11.65
C MET A 1 59.95 -37.64 11.87
N SER A 2 59.58 -37.98 13.10
CA SER A 2 58.24 -38.45 13.47
C SER A 2 57.22 -37.32 13.37
N LEU A 3 56.25 -37.44 12.47
CA LEU A 3 55.08 -36.57 12.40
C LEU A 3 54.15 -36.94 13.57
N ASN A 4 54.16 -36.12 14.62
CA ASN A 4 53.30 -36.26 15.78
C ASN A 4 51.81 -36.32 15.38
N PRO A 5 51.11 -37.46 15.58
CA PRO A 5 49.68 -37.61 15.26
C PRO A 5 48.79 -36.74 16.17
N PHE A 6 49.32 -36.26 17.30
CA PHE A 6 48.60 -35.43 18.27
C PHE A 6 48.26 -34.02 17.76
N ARG A 7 49.00 -33.49 16.76
CA ARG A 7 48.71 -32.17 16.17
C ARG A 7 47.58 -32.21 15.13
N MET A 8 47.23 -33.38 14.60
CA MET A 8 46.21 -33.53 13.56
C MET A 8 44.79 -33.54 14.17
N GLY A 9 44.59 -34.19 15.32
CA GLY A 9 43.33 -34.16 16.06
C GLY A 9 42.94 -32.77 16.57
N LYS A 10 43.91 -31.96 17.03
CA LYS A 10 43.66 -30.58 17.48
C LYS A 10 43.21 -29.66 16.33
N LYS A 11 43.75 -29.85 15.12
CA LYS A 11 43.35 -29.11 13.91
C LYS A 11 41.95 -29.51 13.42
N TRP A 12 41.62 -30.80 13.48
CA TRP A 12 40.27 -31.28 13.16
C TRP A 12 39.23 -30.77 14.19
N ASN A 13 39.56 -30.78 15.48
CA ASN A 13 38.67 -30.23 16.52
C ASN A 13 38.44 -28.72 16.34
N LEU A 14 39.47 -27.95 15.96
CA LEU A 14 39.33 -26.52 15.63
C LEU A 14 38.45 -26.29 14.39
N LEU A 15 38.55 -27.14 13.37
CA LEU A 15 37.67 -27.12 12.20
C LEU A 15 36.22 -27.45 12.57
N ILE A 16 35.98 -28.48 13.39
CA ILE A 16 34.64 -28.85 13.88
C ILE A 16 34.03 -27.72 14.69
N ILE A 17 34.78 -27.14 15.63
CA ILE A 17 34.30 -26.00 16.43
C ILE A 17 34.00 -24.80 15.51
N GLY A 18 34.85 -24.52 14.53
CA GLY A 18 34.62 -23.46 13.54
C GLY A 18 33.33 -23.67 12.74
N VAL A 19 33.06 -24.91 12.30
CA VAL A 19 31.82 -25.27 11.57
C VAL A 19 30.59 -25.16 12.47
N ILE A 20 30.67 -25.64 13.72
CA ILE A 20 29.55 -25.53 14.67
C ILE A 20 29.25 -24.07 14.99
N VAL A 21 30.27 -23.23 15.20
CA VAL A 21 30.10 -21.80 15.46
C VAL A 21 29.51 -21.10 14.24
N ALA A 22 30.01 -21.39 13.03
CA ALA A 22 29.47 -20.83 11.79
C ALA A 22 28.01 -21.26 11.56
N PHE A 23 27.69 -22.53 11.82
CA PHE A 23 26.33 -23.06 11.71
C PHE A 23 25.39 -22.43 12.76
N THR A 24 25.86 -22.23 13.99
CA THR A 24 25.09 -21.56 15.05
C THR A 24 24.85 -20.08 14.72
N LEU A 25 25.84 -19.39 14.15
CA LEU A 25 25.70 -18.02 13.67
C LEU A 25 24.78 -17.90 12.45
N MET A 26 24.71 -18.92 11.60
CA MET A 26 23.74 -18.97 10.49
C MET A 26 22.31 -19.19 10.99
N LEU A 27 22.14 -19.96 12.06
CA LEU A 27 20.83 -20.24 12.65
C LEU A 27 20.30 -19.13 13.57
N SER A 28 21.15 -18.22 14.03
CA SER A 28 20.75 -17.18 15.01
C SER A 28 19.66 -16.25 14.46
N GLY A 29 19.72 -15.91 13.16
CA GLY A 29 18.71 -15.09 12.49
C GLY A 29 17.34 -15.76 12.32
N SER A 30 17.20 -17.04 12.68
CA SER A 30 15.91 -17.76 12.69
C SER A 30 15.37 -17.98 14.11
N ILE A 31 16.12 -17.55 15.13
CA ILE A 31 15.84 -17.84 16.54
C ILE A 31 15.29 -16.60 17.24
N VAL A 32 15.91 -15.44 17.02
CA VAL A 32 15.53 -14.17 17.65
C VAL A 32 15.37 -13.10 16.59
N GLU A 33 14.32 -12.30 16.74
CA GLU A 33 14.00 -11.17 15.87
C GLU A 33 13.82 -9.93 16.75
N ASP A 34 14.40 -8.80 16.35
CA ASP A 34 14.21 -7.51 17.00
C ASP A 34 13.16 -6.73 16.23
N VAL A 35 12.04 -6.39 16.88
CA VAL A 35 10.95 -5.65 16.26
C VAL A 35 11.15 -4.16 16.52
N ALA A 36 11.36 -3.38 15.46
CA ALA A 36 11.46 -1.92 15.56
C ALA A 36 10.10 -1.27 15.90
N ALA A 37 10.13 -0.01 16.33
CA ALA A 37 8.92 0.69 16.77
C ALA A 37 7.92 0.98 15.64
N ASP A 38 8.39 1.08 14.40
CA ASP A 38 7.64 1.35 13.18
C ASP A 38 7.27 0.08 12.38
N GLU A 39 7.64 -1.10 12.88
CA GLU A 39 7.45 -2.37 12.20
C GLU A 39 6.40 -3.25 12.90
N ILE A 40 5.79 -4.12 12.10
CA ILE A 40 4.93 -5.21 12.52
C ILE A 40 5.53 -6.46 11.91
N ILE A 41 5.83 -7.45 12.76
CA ILE A 41 6.36 -8.73 12.29
C ILE A 41 5.30 -9.80 12.47
N ILE A 42 5.04 -10.54 11.38
CA ILE A 42 4.16 -11.69 11.38
C ILE A 42 5.03 -12.92 11.28
N ASN A 43 5.05 -13.71 12.34
CA ASN A 43 5.82 -14.94 12.42
C ASN A 43 4.93 -16.15 12.19
N GLN A 44 5.24 -16.95 11.16
CA GLN A 44 4.59 -18.21 10.89
C GLN A 44 5.43 -19.36 11.44
N VAL A 45 4.93 -20.03 12.49
CA VAL A 45 5.62 -21.16 13.10
C VAL A 45 5.41 -22.42 12.26
N PRO A 46 6.47 -23.08 11.74
CA PRO A 46 6.37 -24.16 10.75
C PRO A 46 5.69 -25.42 11.27
N ILE A 47 5.86 -25.75 12.56
CA ILE A 47 5.34 -26.99 13.16
C ILE A 47 3.86 -26.86 13.53
N SER A 48 3.44 -25.70 14.06
CA SER A 48 2.06 -25.49 14.51
C SER A 48 1.17 -24.79 13.48
N GLY A 49 1.74 -24.16 12.44
CA GLY A 49 1.03 -23.33 11.47
C GLY A 49 0.41 -22.06 12.08
N THR A 50 0.71 -21.75 13.35
CA THR A 50 0.14 -20.61 14.05
C THR A 50 0.84 -19.32 13.64
N LEU A 51 0.05 -18.32 13.24
CA LEU A 51 0.52 -16.95 13.01
C LEU A 51 0.60 -16.19 14.33
N GLN A 52 1.78 -15.65 14.64
CA GLN A 52 2.01 -14.73 15.74
C GLN A 52 2.21 -13.31 15.18
N PHE A 53 1.57 -12.33 15.82
CA PHE A 53 1.65 -10.92 15.40
C PHE A 53 2.39 -10.14 16.48
N TRP A 54 3.52 -9.56 16.11
CA TRP A 54 4.34 -8.73 16.99
C TRP A 54 4.23 -7.29 16.55
N VAL A 55 3.51 -6.50 17.34
CA VAL A 55 3.20 -5.09 17.04
C VAL A 55 3.98 -4.15 17.97
N ASN A 56 4.34 -4.62 19.16
CA ASN A 56 5.11 -3.84 20.12
C ASN A 56 6.60 -4.04 19.91
N PRO A 57 7.41 -2.99 20.00
CA PRO A 57 8.85 -3.11 19.82
C PRO A 57 9.47 -4.00 20.90
N GLY A 58 10.54 -4.71 20.51
CA GLY A 58 11.32 -5.55 21.40
C GLY A 58 11.77 -6.86 20.78
N MET A 59 12.48 -7.65 21.58
CA MET A 59 13.06 -8.92 21.17
C MET A 59 12.05 -10.05 21.30
N TYR A 60 11.78 -10.75 20.20
CA TYR A 60 10.89 -11.90 20.16
C TYR A 60 11.62 -13.17 19.73
N PHE A 61 11.15 -14.31 20.24
CA PHE A 61 11.67 -15.62 19.90
C PHE A 61 10.88 -16.20 18.72
N GLN A 62 11.52 -16.28 17.55
CA GLN A 62 10.92 -16.69 16.28
C GLN A 62 10.64 -18.19 16.17
N LYS A 63 11.27 -19.02 17.01
CA LYS A 63 11.07 -20.49 17.00
C LYS A 63 11.31 -21.12 15.62
N PHE A 64 12.30 -20.62 14.86
CA PHE A 64 12.57 -21.05 13.48
C PHE A 64 11.38 -20.84 12.51
N GLY A 65 10.51 -19.88 12.83
CA GLY A 65 9.42 -19.46 11.96
C GLY A 65 9.86 -18.67 10.74
N SER A 66 8.95 -18.46 9.79
CA SER A 66 9.16 -17.50 8.70
C SER A 66 8.59 -16.15 9.11
N THR A 67 9.42 -15.12 9.16
CA THR A 67 9.02 -13.75 9.50
C THR A 67 8.71 -12.96 8.24
N THR A 68 7.55 -12.31 8.24
CA THR A 68 7.18 -11.32 7.22
C THR A 68 7.02 -9.97 7.90
N MET A 69 7.78 -8.99 7.42
CA MET A 69 7.75 -7.62 7.94
C MET A 69 6.70 -6.77 7.21
N TYR A 70 5.98 -5.97 7.98
CA TYR A 70 5.09 -4.92 7.50
C TYR A 70 5.43 -3.61 8.21
N GLN A 71 5.47 -2.50 7.49
CA GLN A 71 5.59 -1.18 8.12
C GLN A 71 4.24 -0.74 8.69
N LYS A 72 4.23 -0.20 9.91
CA LYS A 72 3.02 0.38 10.56
C LYS A 72 2.43 1.51 9.74
N SER A 73 3.28 2.30 9.10
CA SER A 73 2.88 3.32 8.14
C SER A 73 3.89 3.42 7.03
N PHE A 74 3.43 3.51 5.81
CA PHE A 74 4.26 3.73 4.63
C PHE A 74 3.57 4.72 3.70
N GLN A 75 4.34 5.32 2.81
CA GLN A 75 3.86 6.31 1.87
C GLN A 75 4.12 5.83 0.47
N ILE A 76 3.08 5.84 -0.35
CA ILE A 76 3.18 5.56 -1.78
C ILE A 76 3.11 6.87 -2.54
N TRP A 77 3.96 7.00 -3.54
CA TRP A 77 3.96 8.12 -4.48
C TRP A 77 3.41 7.63 -5.82
N PHE A 78 2.68 8.50 -6.50
CA PHE A 78 2.28 8.35 -7.88
C PHE A 78 2.63 9.66 -8.56
N SER A 79 3.72 9.69 -9.31
CA SER A 79 4.25 10.90 -9.93
C SER A 79 4.89 10.56 -11.26
N ASP A 80 4.95 11.54 -12.14
CA ASP A 80 5.63 11.47 -13.44
C ASP A 80 7.14 11.81 -13.31
N LYS A 81 7.67 11.83 -12.08
CA LYS A 81 9.05 12.23 -11.79
C LYS A 81 9.76 11.12 -11.02
N GLU A 82 10.75 10.52 -11.67
CA GLU A 82 11.61 9.42 -11.18
C GLU A 82 12.35 9.74 -9.86
N GLU A 83 12.50 11.01 -9.47
CA GLU A 83 13.32 11.44 -8.33
C GLU A 83 12.72 11.17 -6.92
N GLN A 84 11.55 10.51 -6.79
CA GLN A 84 10.88 10.30 -5.49
C GLN A 84 10.81 8.84 -5.00
N GLY A 85 11.83 8.04 -5.34
CA GLY A 85 12.35 7.02 -4.42
C GLY A 85 11.53 5.75 -4.20
N THR A 86 10.57 5.42 -5.06
CA THR A 86 9.94 4.08 -5.14
C THR A 86 9.54 3.80 -6.59
N ASP A 87 9.74 2.57 -7.09
CA ASP A 87 9.44 2.04 -8.45
C ASP A 87 7.95 2.14 -8.87
N LEU A 88 7.40 3.35 -8.80
CA LEU A 88 5.97 3.66 -8.89
C LEU A 88 5.76 4.94 -9.71
N ASP A 89 6.53 5.05 -10.80
CA ASP A 89 6.47 6.10 -11.81
C ASP A 89 5.24 5.97 -12.71
N ALA A 90 4.05 6.28 -12.17
CA ALA A 90 2.89 6.49 -13.00
C ALA A 90 1.96 7.54 -12.39
N ALA A 91 2.09 8.79 -12.85
CA ALA A 91 1.02 9.75 -12.67
C ALA A 91 -0.28 9.16 -13.23
N ILE A 92 -1.39 9.35 -12.51
CA ILE A 92 -2.66 8.73 -12.87
C ILE A 92 -3.34 9.62 -13.91
N ASN A 93 -3.60 9.07 -15.09
CA ASN A 93 -4.35 9.75 -16.14
C ASN A 93 -5.85 9.80 -15.77
N VAL A 94 -6.43 11.00 -15.83
CA VAL A 94 -7.85 11.24 -15.61
C VAL A 94 -8.47 11.99 -16.79
N VAL A 95 -9.72 11.63 -17.10
CA VAL A 95 -10.55 12.34 -18.08
C VAL A 95 -11.63 13.11 -17.33
N PHE A 96 -11.69 14.42 -17.56
CA PHE A 96 -12.66 15.33 -16.95
C PHE A 96 -13.97 15.37 -17.73
N ASN A 97 -15.02 15.93 -17.14
CA ASN A 97 -16.37 15.94 -17.73
C ASN A 97 -16.50 16.79 -19.00
N ASP A 98 -15.56 17.72 -19.24
CA ASP A 98 -15.45 18.56 -20.42
C ASP A 98 -14.62 17.89 -21.53
N GLY A 99 -14.12 16.67 -21.29
CA GLY A 99 -13.23 15.95 -22.20
C GLY A 99 -11.75 16.34 -22.06
N GLY A 100 -11.41 17.20 -21.10
CA GLY A 100 -10.01 17.50 -20.78
C GLY A 100 -9.29 16.27 -20.22
N ASN A 101 -8.02 16.10 -20.56
CA ASN A 101 -7.15 15.10 -19.95
C ASN A 101 -6.22 15.75 -18.93
N GLY A 102 -5.92 15.04 -17.84
CA GLY A 102 -4.95 15.49 -16.85
C GLY A 102 -4.17 14.34 -16.24
N TRP A 103 -2.96 14.64 -15.79
CA TRP A 103 -2.13 13.72 -15.01
C TRP A 103 -2.12 14.18 -13.57
N ILE A 104 -2.56 13.30 -12.68
CA ILE A 104 -2.60 13.57 -11.25
C ILE A 104 -1.39 12.91 -10.60
N SER A 105 -0.57 13.75 -9.97
CA SER A 105 0.56 13.33 -9.16
C SER A 105 0.32 13.64 -7.68
N GLY A 106 0.78 12.77 -6.79
CA GLY A 106 0.62 12.92 -5.36
C GLY A 106 1.18 11.75 -4.56
N SER A 107 0.84 11.73 -3.28
CA SER A 107 1.11 10.59 -2.41
C SER A 107 -0.01 10.34 -1.43
N ILE A 108 -0.09 9.09 -1.00
CA ILE A 108 -1.01 8.65 0.03
C ILE A 108 -0.21 7.95 1.11
N ARG A 109 -0.45 8.33 2.36
CA ARG A 109 0.06 7.63 3.52
C ARG A 109 -0.96 6.62 3.99
N ILE A 110 -0.51 5.39 4.17
CA ILE A 110 -1.32 4.27 4.61
C ILE A 110 -0.85 3.87 6.00
N MET A 111 -1.82 3.60 6.88
CA MET A 111 -1.57 3.12 8.22
C MET A 111 -2.16 1.72 8.35
N PHE A 112 -1.35 0.78 8.81
CA PHE A 112 -1.79 -0.58 9.05
C PHE A 112 -2.63 -0.68 10.32
N PRO A 113 -3.65 -1.56 10.33
CA PRO A 113 -4.34 -1.90 11.55
C PRO A 113 -3.37 -2.59 12.52
N LEU A 114 -3.55 -2.34 13.82
CA LEU A 114 -2.71 -2.92 14.87
C LEU A 114 -3.37 -4.14 15.54
N ASP A 115 -4.61 -4.46 15.18
CA ASP A 115 -5.32 -5.61 15.73
C ASP A 115 -4.99 -6.90 14.96
N ALA A 116 -4.94 -8.01 15.68
CA ALA A 116 -4.55 -9.29 15.12
C ALA A 116 -5.56 -9.86 14.11
N GLN A 117 -6.84 -9.43 14.15
CA GLN A 117 -7.86 -9.96 13.23
C GLN A 117 -7.67 -9.40 11.82
N HIS A 118 -7.54 -8.08 11.68
CA HIS A 118 -7.30 -7.45 10.39
C HIS A 118 -5.88 -7.75 9.87
N LEU A 119 -4.87 -7.80 10.73
CA LEU A 119 -3.52 -8.22 10.33
C LEU A 119 -3.50 -9.64 9.77
N ARG A 120 -4.22 -10.57 10.40
CA ARG A 120 -4.39 -11.93 9.87
C ARG A 120 -5.02 -11.90 8.49
N LEU A 121 -6.13 -11.18 8.33
CA LEU A 121 -6.83 -11.08 7.05
C LEU A 121 -5.91 -10.57 5.94
N ILE A 122 -5.19 -9.47 6.20
CA ILE A 122 -4.24 -8.88 5.25
C ILE A 122 -3.15 -9.90 4.89
N HIS A 123 -2.51 -10.50 5.89
CA HIS A 123 -1.41 -11.42 5.67
C HIS A 123 -1.83 -12.70 4.93
N THR A 124 -2.97 -13.29 5.29
CA THR A 124 -3.46 -14.50 4.62
C THR A 124 -3.97 -14.24 3.21
N THR A 125 -4.34 -12.99 2.89
CA THR A 125 -4.84 -12.62 1.56
C THR A 125 -3.69 -12.28 0.62
N PHE A 126 -2.73 -11.46 1.06
CA PHE A 126 -1.68 -10.91 0.18
C PHE A 126 -0.30 -11.55 0.41
N GLY A 127 -0.04 -12.13 1.57
CA GLY A 127 1.23 -12.77 1.92
C GLY A 127 2.34 -11.77 2.28
N SER A 128 2.52 -10.70 1.51
CA SER A 128 3.56 -9.68 1.72
C SER A 128 3.03 -8.25 1.61
N MET A 129 3.82 -7.30 2.12
CA MET A 129 3.56 -5.86 1.94
C MET A 129 3.56 -5.48 0.46
N ASP A 130 4.51 -5.98 -0.33
CA ASP A 130 4.62 -5.64 -1.76
C ASP A 130 3.40 -6.11 -2.55
N ASN A 131 2.91 -7.32 -2.27
CA ASN A 131 1.70 -7.86 -2.89
C ASN A 131 0.47 -7.04 -2.49
N LEU A 132 0.33 -6.66 -1.21
CA LEU A 132 -0.76 -5.78 -0.78
C LEU A 132 -0.74 -4.46 -1.55
N VAL A 133 0.44 -3.86 -1.70
CA VAL A 133 0.57 -2.58 -2.40
C VAL A 133 0.20 -2.76 -3.87
N HIS A 134 0.75 -3.78 -4.53
CA HIS A 134 0.55 -4.03 -5.96
C HIS A 134 -0.89 -4.46 -6.31
N GLU A 135 -1.50 -5.34 -5.51
CA GLU A 135 -2.78 -5.98 -5.83
C GLU A 135 -3.99 -5.22 -5.28
N LEU A 136 -3.86 -4.52 -4.15
CA LEU A 136 -4.98 -3.81 -3.53
C LEU A 136 -4.81 -2.30 -3.59
N VAL A 137 -3.69 -1.78 -3.08
CA VAL A 137 -3.53 -0.35 -2.87
C VAL A 137 -3.47 0.41 -4.19
N LYS A 138 -2.52 0.06 -5.07
CA LYS A 138 -2.35 0.75 -6.36
C LYS A 138 -3.65 0.72 -7.19
N PRO A 139 -4.31 -0.43 -7.41
CA PRO A 139 -5.52 -0.45 -8.22
C PRO A 139 -6.67 0.34 -7.60
N THR A 140 -6.81 0.32 -6.27
CA THR A 140 -7.86 1.07 -5.57
C THR A 140 -7.64 2.58 -5.70
N VAL A 141 -6.42 3.05 -5.47
CA VAL A 141 -6.08 4.47 -5.63
C VAL A 141 -6.31 4.93 -7.07
N THR A 142 -5.79 4.20 -8.05
CA THR A 142 -5.99 4.50 -9.47
C THR A 142 -7.47 4.56 -9.82
N LYS A 143 -8.27 3.59 -9.34
CA LYS A 143 -9.70 3.55 -9.59
C LYS A 143 -10.44 4.75 -8.99
N VAL A 144 -10.11 5.16 -7.77
CA VAL A 144 -10.74 6.32 -7.11
C VAL A 144 -10.36 7.64 -7.80
N VAL A 145 -9.09 7.82 -8.15
CA VAL A 145 -8.64 9.03 -8.85
C VAL A 145 -9.32 9.12 -10.23
N PHE A 146 -9.37 7.99 -10.96
CA PHE A 146 -10.08 7.89 -12.24
C PHE A 146 -11.59 8.16 -12.12
N SER A 147 -12.26 7.63 -11.10
CA SER A 147 -13.70 7.87 -10.89
C SER A 147 -14.03 9.30 -10.48
N THR A 148 -13.06 10.03 -9.91
CA THR A 148 -13.24 11.41 -9.49
C THR A 148 -13.14 12.40 -10.66
N GLY A 149 -12.35 12.09 -11.69
CA GLY A 149 -12.16 12.95 -12.87
C GLY A 149 -13.47 13.45 -13.50
N PRO A 150 -14.41 12.55 -13.85
CA PRO A 150 -15.69 12.91 -14.45
C PRO A 150 -16.65 13.74 -13.56
N LEU A 151 -16.33 13.95 -12.28
CA LEU A 151 -17.15 14.75 -11.36
C LEU A 151 -16.89 16.25 -11.48
N MET A 152 -15.91 16.66 -12.27
CA MET A 152 -15.55 18.07 -12.46
C MET A 152 -15.01 18.37 -13.85
N ASN A 153 -14.98 19.66 -14.17
CA ASN A 153 -14.36 20.19 -15.38
C ASN A 153 -12.85 20.37 -15.15
N SER A 154 -12.04 20.15 -16.19
CA SER A 154 -10.60 20.37 -16.19
C SER A 154 -10.20 21.76 -15.64
N TYR A 155 -10.90 22.83 -16.00
CA TYR A 155 -10.63 24.17 -15.48
C TYR A 155 -10.92 24.29 -13.97
N GLU A 156 -12.04 23.72 -13.53
CA GLU A 156 -12.43 23.73 -12.11
C GLU A 156 -11.44 22.93 -11.26
N SER A 157 -10.93 21.80 -11.77
CA SER A 157 -9.97 20.94 -11.07
C SER A 157 -8.63 21.64 -10.79
N TYR A 158 -8.20 22.53 -11.68
CA TYR A 158 -6.92 23.24 -11.53
C TYR A 158 -7.06 24.52 -10.70
N ALA A 159 -8.15 25.27 -10.86
CA ALA A 159 -8.31 26.59 -10.26
C ALA A 159 -9.17 26.58 -8.98
N ALA A 160 -10.50 26.51 -9.14
CA ALA A 160 -11.44 26.83 -8.07
C ALA A 160 -11.74 25.65 -7.11
N LYS A 161 -11.63 24.41 -7.60
CA LYS A 161 -12.09 23.19 -6.90
C LYS A 161 -10.98 22.17 -6.66
N LYS A 162 -9.70 22.56 -6.73
CA LYS A 162 -8.58 21.66 -6.44
C LYS A 162 -8.70 20.98 -5.07
N ASN A 163 -9.11 21.74 -4.06
CA ASN A 163 -9.33 21.19 -2.70
C ASN A 163 -10.51 20.23 -2.64
N ASP A 164 -11.57 20.46 -3.44
CA ASP A 164 -12.70 19.53 -3.53
C ASP A 164 -12.32 18.23 -4.23
N PHE A 165 -11.46 18.29 -5.26
CA PHE A 165 -10.93 17.08 -5.91
C PHE A 165 -10.20 16.18 -4.93
N ILE A 166 -9.31 16.77 -4.12
CA ILE A 166 -8.59 16.05 -3.07
C ILE A 166 -9.57 15.48 -2.05
N ARG A 167 -10.55 16.27 -1.60
CA ARG A 167 -11.58 15.83 -0.65
C ARG A 167 -12.40 14.65 -1.18
N TYR A 168 -12.79 14.66 -2.45
CA TYR A 168 -13.53 13.56 -3.08
C TYR A 168 -12.70 12.28 -3.21
N ILE A 169 -11.39 12.41 -3.47
CA ILE A 169 -10.49 11.27 -3.48
C ILE A 169 -10.36 10.68 -2.07
N GLU A 170 -10.07 11.50 -1.06
CA GLU A 170 -9.93 11.04 0.34
C GLU A 170 -11.20 10.37 0.86
N ASP A 171 -12.35 10.96 0.56
CA ASP A 171 -13.63 10.44 1.01
C ASP A 171 -13.98 9.11 0.34
N GLN A 172 -13.69 8.96 -0.96
CA GLN A 172 -13.89 7.69 -1.66
C GLN A 172 -12.89 6.60 -1.24
N LEU A 173 -11.65 6.97 -0.88
CA LEU A 173 -10.68 6.03 -0.33
C LEU A 173 -11.10 5.50 1.05
N ARG A 174 -11.77 6.34 1.86
CA ARG A 174 -12.23 5.95 3.21
C ARG A 174 -13.57 5.22 3.21
N HIS A 175 -14.49 5.63 2.34
CA HIS A 175 -15.90 5.21 2.41
C HIS A 175 -16.38 4.43 1.17
N GLY A 176 -15.51 4.21 0.19
CA GLY A 176 -15.85 3.59 -1.08
C GLY A 176 -16.25 4.60 -2.16
N ILE A 177 -16.25 4.12 -3.40
CA ILE A 177 -16.48 4.94 -4.61
C ILE A 177 -17.91 5.47 -4.62
N TYR A 178 -18.10 6.69 -5.14
CA TYR A 178 -19.43 7.28 -5.27
C TYR A 178 -20.27 6.57 -6.34
N ARG A 179 -21.57 6.47 -6.08
CA ARG A 179 -22.56 6.20 -7.12
C ARG A 179 -22.83 7.48 -7.90
N THR A 180 -22.70 7.40 -9.22
CA THR A 180 -22.96 8.52 -10.12
C THR A 180 -24.23 8.29 -10.95
N VAL A 181 -24.92 9.38 -11.25
CA VAL A 181 -26.06 9.41 -12.18
C VAL A 181 -25.73 10.35 -13.32
N SER A 182 -25.89 9.88 -14.56
CA SER A 182 -25.71 10.72 -15.74
C SER A 182 -26.92 11.64 -15.90
N ARG A 183 -26.72 12.96 -15.77
CA ARG A 183 -27.74 13.96 -16.10
C ARG A 183 -27.32 14.76 -17.33
N GLN A 184 -28.25 14.95 -18.24
CA GLN A 184 -28.07 15.86 -19.37
C GLN A 184 -28.23 17.29 -18.87
N LYS A 185 -27.15 18.08 -18.93
CA LYS A 185 -27.19 19.52 -18.67
C LYS A 185 -27.03 20.26 -19.98
N THR A 186 -27.92 21.23 -20.20
CA THR A 186 -27.79 22.15 -21.33
C THR A 186 -26.91 23.30 -20.90
N ILE A 187 -25.72 23.40 -21.49
CA ILE A 187 -24.79 24.51 -21.29
C ILE A 187 -24.80 25.35 -22.57
N HIS A 188 -24.80 26.69 -22.43
CA HIS A 188 -24.65 27.59 -23.56
C HIS A 188 -23.19 27.63 -24.01
N ASP A 189 -22.93 27.30 -25.27
CA ASP A 189 -21.60 27.31 -25.86
C ASP A 189 -21.12 28.76 -26.08
N GLU A 190 -20.02 29.16 -25.44
CA GLU A 190 -19.53 30.56 -25.42
C GLU A 190 -19.07 31.06 -26.81
N PHE A 191 -18.75 30.17 -27.76
CA PHE A 191 -18.33 30.55 -29.11
C PHE A 191 -19.47 30.61 -30.12
N THR A 192 -20.52 29.82 -29.92
CA THR A 192 -21.62 29.68 -30.91
C THR A 192 -22.98 30.17 -30.41
N GLY A 193 -23.12 30.45 -29.11
CA GLY A 193 -24.37 30.90 -28.48
C GLY A 193 -25.50 29.86 -28.49
N LYS A 194 -25.26 28.67 -29.05
CA LYS A 194 -26.25 27.61 -29.17
C LYS A 194 -26.27 26.73 -27.91
N PRO A 195 -27.45 26.23 -27.50
CA PRO A 195 -27.53 25.28 -26.40
C PRO A 195 -26.85 23.97 -26.79
N LYS A 196 -25.83 23.57 -26.03
CA LYS A 196 -25.14 22.29 -26.15
C LYS A 196 -25.55 21.40 -24.98
N VAL A 197 -26.17 20.27 -25.31
CA VAL A 197 -26.50 19.24 -24.31
C VAL A 197 -25.24 18.43 -24.04
N ILE A 198 -24.72 18.53 -22.83
CA ILE A 198 -23.62 17.68 -22.36
C ILE A 198 -24.16 16.70 -21.33
N THR A 199 -23.67 15.46 -21.36
CA THR A 199 -23.98 14.47 -20.34
C THR A 199 -22.93 14.60 -19.24
N VAL A 200 -23.37 14.99 -18.04
CA VAL A 200 -22.48 15.17 -16.89
C VAL A 200 -22.77 14.06 -15.87
N ALA A 201 -21.72 13.45 -15.35
CA ALA A 201 -21.83 12.56 -14.21
C ALA A 201 -22.03 13.41 -12.95
N GLU A 202 -23.20 13.30 -12.32
CA GLU A 202 -23.50 13.94 -11.04
C GLU A 202 -23.52 12.91 -9.93
N LEU A 203 -23.17 13.34 -8.72
CA LEU A 203 -23.22 12.48 -7.54
C LEU A 203 -24.68 12.19 -7.17
N ASP A 204 -25.00 10.91 -6.95
CA ASP A 204 -26.31 10.50 -6.44
C ASP A 204 -26.39 10.81 -4.94
N THR A 205 -27.37 11.59 -4.52
CA THR A 205 -27.52 12.02 -3.12
C THR A 205 -28.43 11.05 -2.38
N SER A 206 -27.95 10.49 -1.28
CA SER A 206 -28.72 9.60 -0.41
C SER A 206 -28.61 10.06 1.03
N ALA A 207 -29.76 10.28 1.68
CA ALA A 207 -29.85 10.78 3.04
C ALA A 207 -29.27 9.81 4.10
N THR A 208 -29.07 8.54 3.75
CA THR A 208 -28.53 7.50 4.64
C THR A 208 -27.03 7.21 4.43
N ALA A 209 -26.37 7.85 3.47
CA ALA A 209 -24.98 7.55 3.12
C ALA A 209 -23.97 8.49 3.83
N PRO A 210 -22.73 8.04 4.11
CA PRO A 210 -21.69 8.90 4.68
C PRO A 210 -21.44 10.14 3.82
N GLY A 211 -21.60 11.34 4.43
CA GLY A 211 -21.48 12.62 3.73
C GLY A 211 -22.67 12.98 2.83
N GLY A 212 -23.78 12.23 2.86
CA GLY A 212 -24.97 12.48 2.04
C GLY A 212 -24.85 12.02 0.58
N LEU A 213 -23.77 11.30 0.24
CA LEU A 213 -23.45 10.85 -1.12
C LEU A 213 -23.56 9.32 -1.19
N ALA A 214 -24.42 8.83 -2.08
CA ALA A 214 -24.64 7.40 -2.28
C ALA A 214 -23.35 6.71 -2.76
N ARG A 215 -23.19 5.45 -2.37
CA ARG A 215 -22.07 4.57 -2.72
C ARG A 215 -22.61 3.35 -3.45
#